data_AF-A0A7Y8JZZ9-F1
#
_entry.id   AF-A0A7Y8JZZ9-F1
#
_cell.length_a   1.000
_cell.length_b   1.000
_cell.length_c   1.000
_cell.angle_alpha   90.00
_cell.angle_beta   90.00
_cell.angle_gamma   90.00
#
_symmetry.space_group_name_H-M   'P 1'
#
loop_
_entity.id
_entity.type
_entity.pdbx_description
1 polymer ?
#
loop_
_entity_poly.entity_id
_entity_poly.type
_entity_poly.pdbx_seq_one_letter_code
_entity_poly.pdbx_strand_id
1 'polypeptide(L)' 'MMIDRVNPEPIPDQHFSGCNAARAAGRENIPSWDPSYRQSMDGDGDGLACESYRG' A
#
# COMPACT_ATOMS: atom_id res chain seq x y z
N MET A 1 14.27 31.73 -1.61
CA MET A 1 12.84 31.35 -1.65
C MET A 1 12.57 30.97 -3.09
N MET A 2 12.23 29.73 -3.44
CA MET A 2 10.91 29.15 -3.18
C MET A 2 11.09 27.64 -2.97
N ILE A 3 10.80 27.16 -1.76
CA ILE A 3 10.37 25.79 -1.61
C ILE A 3 9.00 25.75 -2.30
N ASP A 4 8.97 25.29 -3.55
CA ASP A 4 7.72 24.81 -4.11
C ASP A 4 7.24 23.76 -3.11
N ARG A 5 6.21 24.11 -2.35
CA ARG A 5 5.56 23.21 -1.41
C ARG A 5 5.02 22.09 -2.29
N VAL A 6 5.79 21.02 -2.48
CA VAL A 6 5.31 19.79 -3.12
C VAL A 6 4.21 19.31 -2.20
N ASN A 7 2.99 19.70 -2.49
CA ASN A 7 1.82 19.06 -1.95
C ASN A 7 1.83 17.67 -2.59
N PRO A 8 2.18 16.60 -1.85
CA PRO A 8 2.23 15.28 -2.45
C PRO A 8 0.85 15.00 -3.04
N GLU A 9 0.81 14.63 -4.31
CA GLU A 9 -0.45 14.18 -4.90
C GLU A 9 -0.98 13.03 -4.05
N PRO A 10 -2.30 13.00 -3.77
CA PRO A 10 -2.88 11.92 -3.00
C PRO A 10 -2.52 10.60 -3.67
N ILE A 11 -2.01 9.65 -2.89
CA ILE A 11 -1.65 8.33 -3.40
C ILE A 11 -2.93 7.72 -3.97
N PRO A 12 -3.00 7.43 -5.28
CA PRO A 12 -4.21 6.85 -5.85
C PRO A 12 -4.38 5.43 -5.34
N ASP A 13 -5.65 5.02 -5.18
CA ASP A 13 -5.99 3.61 -4.97
C ASP A 13 -5.63 2.83 -6.24
N GLN A 14 -4.69 1.90 -6.12
CA GLN A 14 -4.22 1.11 -7.26
C GLN A 14 -5.09 -0.10 -7.57
N HIS A 15 -6.13 -0.37 -6.77
CA HIS A 15 -7.11 -1.44 -7.01
C HIS A 15 -6.47 -2.82 -7.27
N PHE A 16 -5.48 -3.21 -6.45
CA PHE A 16 -4.87 -4.53 -6.57
C PHE A 16 -5.91 -5.64 -6.41
N SER A 17 -5.87 -6.65 -7.28
CA SER A 17 -6.70 -7.86 -7.14
C SER A 17 -6.29 -8.72 -5.93
N GLY A 18 -5.09 -8.46 -5.37
CA GLY A 18 -4.53 -9.13 -4.22
C GLY A 18 -3.02 -8.88 -4.12
N CYS A 19 -2.38 -9.50 -3.12
CA CYS A 19 -0.96 -9.26 -2.85
C CYS A 19 0.01 -9.72 -3.93
N ASN A 20 -0.40 -10.66 -4.79
CA ASN A 20 0.40 -11.05 -5.96
C ASN A 20 0.47 -9.90 -6.98
N ALA A 21 -0.65 -9.21 -7.24
CA ALA A 21 -0.68 -8.05 -8.12
C ALA A 21 0.06 -6.86 -7.51
N ALA A 22 -0.10 -6.63 -6.20
CA ALA A 22 0.64 -5.61 -5.48
C ALA A 22 2.16 -5.81 -5.60
N ARG A 23 2.66 -7.02 -5.32
CA ARG A 23 4.10 -7.31 -5.44
C ARG A 23 4.61 -7.24 -6.88
N ALA A 24 3.83 -7.66 -7.86
CA ALA A 24 4.17 -7.50 -9.28
C ALA A 24 4.31 -6.01 -9.67
N ALA A 25 3.56 -5.12 -9.01
CA ALA A 25 3.68 -3.66 -9.13
C ALA A 25 4.73 -3.05 -8.20
N GLY A 26 5.54 -3.85 -7.50
CA GLY A 26 6.57 -3.38 -6.57
C GLY A 26 6.01 -2.80 -5.26
N ARG A 27 4.78 -3.15 -4.90
CA ARG A 27 4.10 -2.70 -3.69
C ARG A 27 4.01 -3.84 -2.67
N GLU A 28 4.64 -3.63 -1.53
CA GLU A 28 4.65 -4.52 -0.36
C GLU A 28 4.50 -3.67 0.90
N ASN A 29 4.12 -4.30 2.02
CA ASN A 29 3.93 -3.63 3.32
C ASN A 29 2.95 -2.43 3.21
N ILE A 30 1.76 -2.67 2.65
CA ILE A 30 0.74 -1.65 2.40
C ILE A 30 0.01 -1.33 3.71
N PRO A 31 0.21 -0.15 4.32
CA PRO A 31 -0.41 0.17 5.59
C PRO A 31 -1.90 0.50 5.44
N SER A 32 -2.66 0.33 6.51
CA SER A 32 -4.11 0.59 6.58
C SER A 32 -4.56 2.00 6.18
N TRP A 33 -3.66 2.97 6.23
CA TRP A 33 -3.93 4.35 5.76
C TRP A 33 -3.70 4.53 4.26
N ASP A 34 -3.06 3.58 3.58
CA ASP A 34 -2.85 3.64 2.14
C ASP A 34 -4.18 3.33 1.42
N PRO A 35 -4.59 4.13 0.42
CA PRO A 35 -5.84 3.89 -0.31
C PRO A 35 -5.93 2.53 -1.02
N SER A 36 -4.78 1.91 -1.31
CA SER A 36 -4.69 0.56 -1.88
C SER A 36 -4.85 -0.55 -0.84
N TYR A 37 -4.93 -0.23 0.46
CA TYR A 37 -5.17 -1.20 1.51
C TYR A 37 -6.54 -1.86 1.35
N ARG A 38 -6.58 -3.17 1.60
CA ARG A 38 -7.81 -3.96 1.69
C ARG A 38 -7.65 -4.95 2.82
N GLN A 39 -8.66 -5.06 3.68
CA GLN A 39 -8.65 -6.02 4.78
C GLN A 39 -8.52 -7.48 4.31
N SER A 40 -8.97 -7.80 3.10
CA SER A 40 -8.77 -9.13 2.50
C SER A 40 -7.32 -9.45 2.10
N MET A 41 -6.45 -8.43 2.08
CA MET A 41 -5.02 -8.55 1.79
C MET A 41 -4.14 -8.52 3.05
N ASP A 42 -4.74 -8.25 4.19
CA ASP A 42 -4.15 -8.27 5.53
C ASP A 42 -4.56 -9.60 6.20
N GLY A 43 -3.68 -10.59 6.11
CA GLY A 43 -4.01 -11.98 6.45
C GLY A 43 -4.15 -12.22 7.95
N ASP A 44 -3.41 -11.46 8.76
CA ASP A 44 -3.36 -11.50 10.21
C ASP A 44 -4.09 -10.33 10.88
N GLY A 45 -4.49 -9.32 10.12
CA GLY A 45 -5.39 -8.26 10.58
C GLY A 45 -4.69 -7.20 11.42
N ASP A 46 -3.38 -7.02 11.25
CA ASP A 46 -2.55 -6.13 12.05
C ASP A 46 -2.50 -4.69 11.50
N GLY A 47 -3.09 -4.48 10.31
CA GLY A 47 -3.12 -3.21 9.60
C GLY A 47 -1.98 -3.03 8.59
N LEU A 48 -1.20 -4.07 8.28
CA LEU A 48 -0.20 -4.09 7.23
C LEU A 48 -0.54 -5.18 6.19
N ALA A 49 -1.06 -4.78 5.04
CA ALA A 49 -1.40 -5.72 3.97
C ALA A 49 -0.16 -6.07 3.12
N CYS A 50 -0.17 -7.28 2.55
CA CYS A 50 0.83 -7.73 1.59
C CYS A 50 2.27 -7.67 2.09
N GLU A 51 2.46 -7.88 3.39
CA GLU A 51 3.76 -7.96 4.01
C GLU A 51 4.61 -9.06 3.39
N SER A 52 5.91 -8.83 3.36
CA SER A 52 6.87 -9.87 3.01
C SER A 52 7.02 -10.78 4.22
N TYR A 53 6.08 -11.70 4.45
CA TYR A 53 6.20 -12.75 5.47
C TYR A 53 7.51 -13.52 5.24
N ARG A 54 8.55 -13.16 6.01
CA ARG A 54 9.82 -13.89 6.15
C ARG A 54 9.83 -14.74 7.43
N GLY A 55 8.65 -15.22 7.84
CA GLY A 55 8.47 -16.16 8.95
C GLY A 55 8.47 -17.59 8.45
#